data_AF-A0A838QTJ8-F1
#
_entry.id   AF-A0A838QTJ8-F1
#
_cell.length_a   1.000
_cell.length_b   1.000
_cell.length_c   1.000
_cell.angle_alpha   90.00
_cell.angle_beta   90.00
_cell.angle_gamma   90.00
#
_symmetry.space_group_name_H-M   'P 1'
#
loop_
_entity.id
_entity.type
_entity.pdbx_description
1 polymer ?
#
loop_
_entity_poly.entity_id
_entity_poly.type
_entity_poly.pdbx_seq_one_letter_code
_entity_poly.pdbx_strand_id
1 'polypeptide(L)'
;MDDTILRLGGFGDNWHMTWAKNDKMYVGLCDGKGLPGTNQGFFNSRIYSIAGDPPDVTFEDVPGYPDLPFAVNRYYGFGILALDDHIYQFLTTPKVRLTEPDPVFVGAKLIYSPDNGANWHNQDGSTPVRWEDWKERSRDNMAFFEEPNNAFSLLTVLQMGKNYEHNTDGFVYIYSPNGDAEGTMNQLALCRVPKDKLTQRSAYEFFVGLEKPGGARWSTNIEDRAPVHEFPAGWVNKYLNPYAWHPSVVYFAPAGQYLMANWGMGTDATGKWFTKPSYLGFWTALQPWGPWTQVHAEESWTPAGEQAARAYQPQIAPKWIAADGSSFWLVWTDFGQDMRYYAFNAQRVEVRY
;
A
#
# COMPACT_ATOMS: atom_id res chain seq x y z
N MET A 1 20.98 -8.04 11.46
CA MET A 1 20.20 -7.03 10.73
C MET A 1 19.71 -5.92 11.68
N ASP A 2 19.74 -6.14 13.00
CA ASP A 2 19.14 -5.22 13.99
C ASP A 2 19.92 -3.92 14.23
N ASP A 3 21.24 -3.90 13.99
CA ASP A 3 22.09 -2.70 14.07
C ASP A 3 21.76 -1.61 13.02
N THR A 4 20.76 -1.85 12.16
CA THR A 4 20.34 -0.95 11.07
C THR A 4 18.94 -0.40 11.24
N ILE A 5 18.28 -0.67 12.38
CA ILE A 5 16.93 -0.18 12.67
C ILE A 5 16.97 1.30 13.06
N LEU A 6 16.14 2.08 12.39
CA LEU A 6 15.87 3.48 12.68
C LEU A 6 14.43 3.61 13.20
N ARG A 7 14.31 4.13 14.42
CA ARG A 7 13.03 4.52 15.03
C ARG A 7 12.83 6.00 14.77
N LEU A 8 12.27 6.35 13.61
CA LEU A 8 12.17 7.74 13.16
C LEU A 8 11.00 8.49 13.84
N GLY A 9 10.14 7.78 14.59
CA GLY A 9 9.11 8.39 15.44
C GLY A 9 7.82 8.75 14.69
N GLY A 10 7.06 9.68 15.25
CA GLY A 10 5.68 9.96 14.84
C GLY A 10 4.68 9.02 15.50
N PHE A 11 3.43 9.07 15.03
CA PHE A 11 2.38 8.15 15.45
C PHE A 11 1.44 7.90 14.28
N GLY A 12 1.27 6.65 13.86
CA GLY A 12 0.45 6.28 12.70
C GLY A 12 0.90 4.97 12.07
N ASP A 13 0.27 4.63 10.95
CA ASP A 13 0.56 3.39 10.23
C ASP A 13 0.34 3.43 8.72
N ASN A 14 0.56 2.26 8.08
CA ASN A 14 0.30 1.98 6.67
C ASN A 14 1.01 2.95 5.71
N TRP A 15 2.34 3.01 5.81
CA TRP A 15 3.22 4.00 5.18
C TRP A 15 3.40 3.82 3.66
N HIS A 16 2.34 3.74 2.86
CA HIS A 16 2.50 3.64 1.40
C HIS A 16 3.22 4.86 0.84
N MET A 17 4.19 4.63 -0.05
CA MET A 17 5.11 5.67 -0.51
C MET A 17 5.25 5.69 -2.04
N THR A 18 5.60 6.86 -2.56
CA THR A 18 6.00 7.02 -3.96
C THR A 18 7.12 8.05 -4.11
N TRP A 19 7.97 7.92 -5.13
CA TRP A 19 9.09 8.84 -5.40
C TRP A 19 8.75 9.78 -6.55
N ALA A 20 8.66 11.08 -6.26
CA ALA A 20 8.24 12.08 -7.22
C ALA A 20 9.43 12.74 -7.95
N LYS A 21 9.12 13.43 -9.06
CA LYS A 21 10.10 14.12 -9.89
C LYS A 21 10.90 15.19 -9.15
N ASN A 22 10.29 15.85 -8.16
CA ASN A 22 10.96 16.84 -7.30
C ASN A 22 11.97 16.22 -6.31
N ASP A 23 12.26 14.93 -6.45
CA ASP A 23 13.17 14.14 -5.63
C ASP A 23 12.70 13.87 -4.19
N LYS A 24 11.48 14.28 -3.84
CA LYS A 24 10.86 13.90 -2.56
C LYS A 24 10.14 12.57 -2.69
N MET A 25 10.09 11.82 -1.60
CA MET A 25 9.08 10.77 -1.45
C MET A 25 7.82 11.37 -0.84
N TYR A 26 6.65 10.95 -1.32
CA TYR A 26 5.38 11.23 -0.67
C TYR A 26 4.94 9.97 0.07
N VAL A 27 4.54 10.11 1.33
CA VAL A 27 4.14 9.00 2.20
C VAL A 27 2.76 9.23 2.76
N GLY A 28 1.91 8.20 2.69
CA GLY A 28 0.63 8.16 3.38
C GLY A 28 0.80 7.89 4.87
N LEU A 29 0.01 8.57 5.69
CA LEU A 29 -0.23 8.23 7.09
C LEU A 29 -1.67 7.74 7.20
N CYS A 30 -1.87 6.65 7.94
CA CYS A 30 -3.16 6.16 8.39
C CYS A 30 -3.26 6.23 9.93
N ASP A 31 -4.48 6.47 10.44
CA ASP A 31 -4.87 6.47 11.87
C ASP A 31 -3.80 7.02 12.85
N GLY A 32 -3.31 8.24 12.58
CA GLY A 32 -2.09 8.75 13.20
C GLY A 32 -2.16 10.18 13.73
N LYS A 33 -1.13 10.60 14.47
CA LYS A 33 -0.96 11.97 15.00
C LYS A 33 -0.03 12.87 14.19
N GLY A 34 0.66 12.30 13.19
CA GLY A 34 1.65 12.99 12.38
C GLY A 34 3.06 12.41 12.52
N LEU A 35 3.97 12.96 11.72
CA LEU A 35 5.39 12.63 11.72
C LEU A 35 6.18 13.73 12.43
N PRO A 36 7.42 13.48 12.88
CA PRO A 36 8.21 14.51 13.56
C PRO A 36 8.42 15.75 12.68
N GLY A 37 8.29 16.94 13.27
CA GLY A 37 8.49 18.20 12.57
C GLY A 37 7.30 18.68 11.73
N THR A 38 6.21 17.91 11.66
CA THR A 38 4.98 18.29 10.93
C THR A 38 3.85 18.72 11.86
N ASN A 39 2.78 19.24 11.28
CA ASN A 39 1.56 19.58 12.02
C ASN A 39 0.98 18.34 12.71
N GLN A 40 0.83 18.44 14.04
CA GLN A 40 0.29 17.36 14.86
C GLN A 40 -1.23 17.46 14.96
N GLY A 41 -1.91 16.32 14.83
CA GLY A 41 -3.37 16.21 14.91
C GLY A 41 -3.82 14.79 14.62
N PHE A 42 -5.02 14.37 15.03
CA PHE A 42 -5.47 12.99 14.76
C PHE A 42 -6.11 12.91 13.36
N PHE A 43 -5.50 12.13 12.47
CA PHE A 43 -5.90 12.01 11.07
C PHE A 43 -6.19 10.55 10.71
N ASN A 44 -7.32 10.31 10.04
CA ASN A 44 -7.59 9.01 9.39
C ASN A 44 -6.62 8.79 8.22
N SER A 45 -6.39 9.84 7.43
CA SER A 45 -5.46 9.86 6.31
C SER A 45 -4.75 11.20 6.22
N ARG A 46 -3.45 11.17 5.92
CA ARG A 46 -2.67 12.35 5.55
C ARG A 46 -1.56 11.96 4.57
N ILE A 47 -1.03 12.91 3.81
CA ILE A 47 0.23 12.74 3.09
C ILE A 47 1.28 13.70 3.65
N TYR A 48 2.49 13.20 3.81
CA TYR A 48 3.69 14.00 4.08
C TYR A 48 4.69 13.83 2.95
N SER A 49 5.62 14.78 2.83
CA SER A 49 6.79 14.60 1.98
C SER A 49 8.01 14.29 2.83
N ILE A 50 8.90 13.46 2.29
CA ILE A 50 10.17 13.06 2.88
C ILE A 50 11.29 13.54 1.97
N ALA A 51 12.25 14.25 2.57
CA ALA A 51 13.52 14.60 1.97
C ALA A 51 14.69 13.90 2.69
N GLY A 52 15.81 13.76 1.98
CA GLY A 52 16.99 13.06 2.46
C GLY A 52 16.94 11.54 2.29
N ASP A 53 17.96 10.90 2.86
CA ASP A 53 18.19 9.46 2.84
C ASP A 53 18.54 8.99 4.26
N PRO A 54 18.15 7.78 4.67
CA PRO A 54 18.47 7.25 5.99
C PRO A 54 19.98 7.28 6.28
N PRO A 55 20.40 7.68 7.50
CA PRO A 55 19.55 7.98 8.66
C PRO A 55 19.00 9.43 8.70
N ASP A 56 19.44 10.30 7.80
CA ASP A 56 19.19 11.74 7.82
C ASP A 56 17.96 12.09 6.96
N VAL A 57 16.77 11.88 7.53
CA VAL A 57 15.49 12.16 6.87
C VAL A 57 14.74 13.31 7.53
N THR A 58 14.04 14.10 6.73
CA THR A 58 13.16 15.18 7.20
C THR A 58 11.76 15.01 6.65
N PHE A 59 10.76 15.18 7.51
CA PHE A 59 9.35 15.14 7.16
C PHE A 59 8.80 16.55 7.05
N GLU A 60 7.97 16.79 6.03
CA GLU A 60 7.30 18.06 5.80
C GLU A 60 5.81 17.83 5.51
N ASP A 61 4.96 18.73 6.00
CA ASP A 61 3.56 18.78 5.56
C ASP A 61 3.46 18.98 4.04
N VAL A 62 2.43 18.38 3.44
CA VAL A 62 1.98 18.72 2.09
C VAL A 62 0.85 19.75 2.21
N PRO A 63 1.11 21.06 1.98
CA PRO A 63 0.19 22.12 2.41
C PRO A 63 -1.19 22.06 1.77
N GLY A 64 -1.29 21.57 0.53
CA GLY A 64 -2.56 21.49 -0.21
C GLY A 64 -3.35 20.22 0.05
N TYR A 65 -2.82 19.27 0.84
CA TYR A 65 -3.52 18.00 1.08
C TYR A 65 -4.90 18.25 1.72
N PRO A 66 -5.99 17.71 1.15
CA PRO A 66 -7.34 18.04 1.58
C PRO A 66 -7.59 17.61 3.02
N ASP A 67 -8.13 18.53 3.81
CA ASP A 67 -8.56 18.22 5.18
C ASP A 67 -9.67 17.15 5.14
N LEU A 68 -9.44 16.06 5.86
CA LEU A 68 -10.39 14.97 6.04
C LEU A 68 -10.89 14.99 7.50
N PRO A 69 -12.11 15.48 7.76
CA PRO A 69 -12.65 15.54 9.13
C PRO A 69 -12.84 14.13 9.70
N PHE A 70 -12.21 13.87 10.85
CA PHE A 70 -12.15 12.55 11.48
C PHE A 70 -13.51 11.86 11.69
N ALA A 71 -14.58 12.63 11.93
CA ALA A 71 -15.86 12.14 12.47
C ALA A 71 -16.97 11.90 11.44
N VAL A 72 -16.82 12.34 10.18
CA VAL A 72 -17.94 12.34 9.21
C VAL A 72 -17.83 11.15 8.27
N ASN A 73 -16.75 11.11 7.47
CA ASN A 73 -16.51 10.13 6.42
C ASN A 73 -15.09 9.57 6.58
N ARG A 74 -14.95 8.25 6.71
CA ARG A 74 -13.63 7.62 6.87
C ARG A 74 -13.08 7.19 5.52
N TYR A 75 -11.87 7.64 5.25
CA TYR A 75 -11.06 7.32 4.08
C TYR A 75 -9.63 7.06 4.56
N TYR A 76 -8.99 6.02 4.03
CA TYR A 76 -7.69 5.46 4.46
C TYR A 76 -6.73 5.39 3.28
N GLY A 77 -5.61 6.12 3.33
CA GLY A 77 -4.67 6.24 2.23
C GLY A 77 -3.76 5.02 2.06
N PHE A 78 -4.20 4.02 1.28
CA PHE A 78 -3.44 2.80 1.00
C PHE A 78 -2.76 2.75 -0.38
N GLY A 79 -3.21 3.50 -1.38
CA GLY A 79 -2.53 3.54 -2.69
C GLY A 79 -1.94 4.92 -2.94
N ILE A 80 -0.69 4.99 -3.41
CA ILE A 80 -0.09 6.27 -3.83
C ILE A 80 0.86 6.05 -5.02
N LEU A 81 0.89 7.01 -5.95
CA LEU A 81 1.75 6.96 -7.13
C LEU A 81 2.13 8.36 -7.59
N ALA A 82 3.43 8.59 -7.81
CA ALA A 82 3.95 9.70 -8.57
C ALA A 82 4.14 9.27 -10.03
N LEU A 83 3.46 9.93 -10.95
CA LEU A 83 3.42 9.58 -12.37
C LEU A 83 3.22 10.84 -13.19
N ASP A 84 4.10 11.07 -14.17
CA ASP A 84 4.01 12.21 -15.11
C ASP A 84 3.74 13.54 -14.37
N ASP A 85 4.49 13.77 -13.29
CA ASP A 85 4.47 14.98 -12.45
C ASP A 85 3.20 15.16 -11.60
N HIS A 86 2.32 14.16 -11.60
CA HIS A 86 1.14 14.11 -10.73
C HIS A 86 1.39 13.18 -9.54
N ILE A 87 0.72 13.46 -8.42
CA ILE A 87 0.56 12.54 -7.30
C ILE A 87 -0.86 12.02 -7.30
N TYR A 88 -1.04 10.72 -7.44
CA TYR A 88 -2.32 10.03 -7.31
C TYR A 88 -2.39 9.34 -5.96
N GLN A 89 -3.55 9.38 -5.30
CA GLN A 89 -3.80 8.64 -4.08
C GLN A 89 -5.14 7.90 -4.16
N PHE A 90 -5.10 6.62 -3.84
CA PHE A 90 -6.28 5.81 -3.59
C PHE A 90 -6.56 5.77 -2.09
N LEU A 91 -7.77 6.18 -1.71
CA LEU A 91 -8.23 6.16 -0.33
C LEU A 91 -9.36 5.15 -0.17
N THR A 92 -9.06 4.12 0.58
CA THR A 92 -9.98 3.03 0.90
C THR A 92 -11.04 3.47 1.89
N THR A 93 -12.23 2.88 1.78
CA THR A 93 -13.35 3.19 2.65
C THR A 93 -14.12 1.94 3.06
N PRO A 94 -14.54 1.83 4.33
CA PRO A 94 -15.43 0.76 4.75
C PRO A 94 -16.85 1.01 4.27
N LYS A 95 -17.70 -0.01 4.45
CA LYS A 95 -19.13 0.04 4.18
C LYS A 95 -19.90 0.89 5.18
N VAL A 96 -19.47 0.82 6.43
CA VAL A 96 -20.02 1.53 7.58
C VAL A 96 -18.89 1.98 8.51
N ARG A 97 -19.21 2.69 9.59
CA ARG A 97 -18.20 3.09 10.58
C ARG A 97 -17.56 1.85 11.22
N LEU A 98 -16.27 1.93 11.57
CA LEU A 98 -15.56 0.81 12.22
C LEU A 98 -16.14 0.39 13.59
N THR A 99 -17.01 1.23 14.18
CA THR A 99 -17.75 0.94 15.42
C THR A 99 -19.08 0.23 15.18
N GLU A 100 -19.53 0.14 13.93
CA GLU A 100 -20.77 -0.53 13.54
C GLU A 100 -20.50 -1.98 13.14
N PRO A 101 -21.50 -2.88 13.19
CA PRO A 101 -21.34 -4.25 12.73
C PRO A 101 -20.96 -4.33 11.24
N ASP A 102 -20.12 -5.32 10.89
CA ASP A 102 -19.69 -5.60 9.52
C ASP A 102 -18.96 -4.43 8.80
N PRO A 103 -17.92 -3.83 9.42
CA PRO A 103 -17.24 -2.64 8.89
C PRO A 103 -16.21 -2.96 7.79
N VAL A 104 -16.55 -3.86 6.87
CA VAL A 104 -15.65 -4.34 5.84
C VAL A 104 -15.30 -3.22 4.85
N PHE A 105 -14.06 -3.23 4.35
CA PHE A 105 -13.60 -2.35 3.28
C PHE A 105 -14.23 -2.76 1.94
N VAL A 106 -15.01 -1.85 1.35
CA VAL A 106 -15.79 -2.15 0.13
C VAL A 106 -15.41 -1.26 -1.05
N GLY A 107 -14.59 -0.23 -0.85
CA GLY A 107 -14.22 0.63 -1.96
C GLY A 107 -12.97 1.46 -1.75
N ALA A 108 -12.55 2.12 -2.81
CA ALA A 108 -11.44 3.04 -2.86
C ALA A 108 -11.77 4.24 -3.76
N LYS A 109 -11.62 5.45 -3.21
CA LYS A 109 -11.71 6.73 -3.92
C LYS A 109 -10.36 7.06 -4.54
N LEU A 110 -10.34 7.61 -5.75
CA LEU A 110 -9.12 8.17 -6.35
C LEU A 110 -9.16 9.70 -6.28
N ILE A 111 -8.09 10.31 -5.78
CA ILE A 111 -7.82 11.74 -5.87
C ILE A 111 -6.43 11.95 -6.48
N TYR A 112 -6.19 13.13 -7.03
CA TYR A 112 -4.87 13.44 -7.57
C TYR A 112 -4.50 14.91 -7.42
N SER A 113 -3.19 15.17 -7.46
CA SER A 113 -2.60 16.49 -7.49
C SER A 113 -1.69 16.63 -8.71
N PRO A 114 -1.91 17.61 -9.59
CA PRO A 114 -1.07 17.85 -10.77
C PRO A 114 0.17 18.71 -10.48
N ASP A 115 0.38 19.11 -9.23
CA ASP A 115 1.33 20.15 -8.85
C ASP A 115 2.03 19.84 -7.51
N ASN A 116 2.47 18.58 -7.36
CA ASN A 116 3.27 18.12 -6.22
C ASN A 116 2.58 18.32 -4.86
N GLY A 117 1.24 18.26 -4.83
CA GLY A 117 0.42 18.31 -3.62
C GLY A 117 -0.09 19.69 -3.25
N ALA A 118 0.04 20.71 -4.11
CA ALA A 118 -0.44 22.06 -3.84
C ALA A 118 -1.96 22.20 -4.07
N ASN A 119 -2.51 21.55 -5.09
CA ASN A 119 -3.94 21.47 -5.36
C ASN A 119 -4.36 20.01 -5.58
N TRP A 120 -5.58 19.68 -5.15
CA TRP A 120 -6.11 18.32 -5.25
C TRP A 120 -7.48 18.30 -5.93
N HIS A 121 -7.69 17.24 -6.70
CA HIS A 121 -8.86 16.99 -7.53
C HIS A 121 -9.45 15.61 -7.19
N ASN A 122 -10.77 15.50 -7.30
CA ASN A 122 -11.43 14.21 -7.38
C ASN A 122 -11.05 13.51 -8.70
N GLN A 123 -11.31 12.21 -8.80
CA GLN A 123 -11.10 11.41 -10.01
C GLN A 123 -11.72 12.05 -11.28
N ASP A 124 -12.88 12.70 -11.17
CA ASP A 124 -13.57 13.38 -12.28
C ASP A 124 -12.97 14.76 -12.65
N GLY A 125 -11.92 15.19 -11.96
CA GLY A 125 -11.25 16.48 -12.14
C GLY A 125 -11.85 17.63 -11.34
N SER A 126 -12.98 17.44 -10.66
CA SER A 126 -13.58 18.48 -9.82
C SER A 126 -12.71 18.82 -8.61
N THR A 127 -12.78 20.08 -8.16
CA THR A 127 -12.05 20.58 -6.99
C THR A 127 -12.94 21.59 -6.22
N PRO A 128 -12.89 21.67 -4.87
CA PRO A 128 -12.05 20.88 -3.97
C PRO A 128 -12.44 19.39 -3.92
N VAL A 129 -11.55 18.56 -3.38
CA VAL A 129 -11.85 17.14 -3.11
C VAL A 129 -13.10 17.03 -2.25
N ARG A 130 -14.02 16.16 -2.66
CA ARG A 130 -15.26 15.86 -1.93
C ARG A 130 -15.09 14.58 -1.13
N TRP A 131 -15.53 14.61 0.13
CA TRP A 131 -15.62 13.41 0.97
C TRP A 131 -17.08 12.98 1.05
N GLU A 132 -17.45 12.02 0.21
CA GLU A 132 -18.83 11.52 0.09
C GLU A 132 -19.32 10.90 1.40
N ASP A 133 -20.56 11.22 1.77
CA ASP A 133 -21.27 10.51 2.82
C ASP A 133 -21.49 9.05 2.44
N TRP A 134 -21.59 8.16 3.43
CA TRP A 134 -21.75 6.70 3.22
C TRP A 134 -22.81 6.33 2.16
N LYS A 135 -23.97 7.01 2.16
CA LYS A 135 -25.08 6.78 1.22
C LYS A 135 -24.85 7.32 -0.20
N GLU A 136 -23.89 8.21 -0.36
CA GLU A 136 -23.57 8.87 -1.64
C GLU A 136 -22.50 8.09 -2.41
N ARG A 137 -21.81 7.15 -1.75
CA ARG A 137 -20.75 6.36 -2.34
C ARG A 137 -21.33 5.37 -3.33
N SER A 138 -20.73 5.33 -4.50
CA SER A 138 -21.18 4.47 -5.59
C SER A 138 -20.04 4.25 -6.59
N ARG A 139 -20.31 3.43 -7.61
CA ARG A 139 -19.40 3.24 -8.74
C ARG A 139 -19.16 4.51 -9.57
N ASP A 140 -19.95 5.57 -9.36
CA ASP A 140 -19.78 6.85 -10.06
C ASP A 140 -18.70 7.75 -9.45
N ASN A 141 -18.37 7.58 -8.15
CA ASN A 141 -17.43 8.46 -7.43
C ASN A 141 -16.28 7.72 -6.75
N MET A 142 -16.21 6.40 -6.91
CA MET A 142 -15.15 5.54 -6.41
C MET A 142 -14.47 4.83 -7.58
N ALA A 143 -13.15 4.68 -7.51
CA ALA A 143 -12.42 3.86 -8.47
C ALA A 143 -12.81 2.38 -8.30
N PHE A 144 -12.98 1.91 -7.07
CA PHE A 144 -13.49 0.58 -6.78
C PHE A 144 -14.61 0.70 -5.75
N PHE A 145 -15.73 0.02 -5.96
CA PHE A 145 -16.85 0.04 -5.00
C PHE A 145 -17.72 -1.19 -5.13
N GLU A 146 -17.87 -1.93 -4.02
CA GLU A 146 -18.61 -3.18 -3.93
C GLU A 146 -18.24 -4.13 -5.06
N GLU A 147 -16.94 -4.27 -5.28
CA GLU A 147 -16.41 -5.23 -6.24
C GLU A 147 -16.58 -6.66 -5.71
N PRO A 148 -16.60 -7.68 -6.59
CA PRO A 148 -16.80 -9.05 -6.14
C PRO A 148 -15.74 -9.46 -5.11
N ASN A 149 -16.16 -10.04 -3.99
CA ASN A 149 -15.33 -10.35 -2.82
C ASN A 149 -14.62 -9.15 -2.18
N ASN A 150 -15.05 -7.91 -2.47
CA ASN A 150 -14.39 -6.68 -2.03
C ASN A 150 -12.94 -6.53 -2.52
N ALA A 151 -12.57 -7.19 -3.62
CA ALA A 151 -11.25 -7.03 -4.23
C ALA A 151 -10.96 -5.56 -4.57
N PHE A 152 -9.69 -5.18 -4.51
CA PHE A 152 -9.21 -3.80 -4.72
C PHE A 152 -9.76 -2.76 -3.72
N SER A 153 -10.43 -3.16 -2.64
CA SER A 153 -10.68 -2.25 -1.52
C SER A 153 -9.42 -1.98 -0.71
N LEU A 154 -8.51 -2.95 -0.56
CA LEU A 154 -7.19 -2.81 0.06
C LEU A 154 -6.10 -2.93 -1.01
N LEU A 155 -5.79 -1.81 -1.68
CA LEU A 155 -4.92 -1.83 -2.86
C LEU A 155 -3.54 -1.22 -2.59
N THR A 156 -2.56 -1.63 -3.39
CA THR A 156 -1.23 -1.03 -3.47
C THR A 156 -0.90 -0.78 -4.93
N VAL A 157 -0.08 0.23 -5.22
CA VAL A 157 0.35 0.54 -6.58
C VAL A 157 1.82 0.18 -6.73
N LEU A 158 2.15 -0.60 -7.76
CA LEU A 158 3.54 -0.94 -8.11
C LEU A 158 4.34 0.35 -8.26
N GLN A 159 5.51 0.47 -7.62
CA GLN A 159 6.42 1.60 -7.79
C GLN A 159 7.53 1.26 -8.79
N MET A 160 7.78 2.15 -9.77
CA MET A 160 8.79 1.94 -10.81
C MET A 160 9.77 3.11 -10.90
N GLY A 161 10.53 3.34 -9.82
CA GLY A 161 11.52 4.41 -9.75
C GLY A 161 10.93 5.81 -9.65
N LYS A 162 11.77 6.83 -9.89
CA LYS A 162 11.40 8.23 -9.77
C LYS A 162 10.36 8.60 -10.81
N ASN A 163 9.24 9.17 -10.39
CA ASN A 163 8.16 9.62 -11.28
C ASN A 163 7.72 8.54 -12.29
N TYR A 164 7.80 7.26 -11.87
CA TYR A 164 7.49 6.11 -12.72
C TYR A 164 8.42 5.88 -13.94
N GLU A 165 9.65 6.40 -13.91
CA GLU A 165 10.57 6.40 -15.06
C GLU A 165 10.99 5.00 -15.56
N HIS A 166 10.89 3.95 -14.73
CA HIS A 166 11.20 2.58 -15.15
C HIS A 166 10.02 1.86 -15.81
N ASN A 167 8.86 2.52 -15.95
CA ASN A 167 7.76 1.97 -16.72
C ASN A 167 8.10 1.90 -18.21
N THR A 168 8.05 0.70 -18.78
CA THR A 168 8.44 0.44 -20.17
C THR A 168 7.30 -0.04 -21.06
N ASP A 169 6.15 -0.37 -20.47
CA ASP A 169 4.98 -0.92 -21.17
C ASP A 169 3.77 0.03 -21.21
N GLY A 170 3.85 1.19 -20.56
CA GLY A 170 2.79 2.19 -20.55
C GLY A 170 1.63 1.90 -19.58
N PHE A 171 1.75 0.90 -18.69
CA PHE A 171 0.70 0.54 -17.74
C PHE A 171 1.07 0.84 -16.29
N VAL A 172 0.09 1.30 -15.53
CA VAL A 172 0.13 1.31 -14.06
C VAL A 172 -0.44 -0.01 -13.57
N TYR A 173 0.29 -0.68 -12.67
CA TYR A 173 -0.12 -1.95 -12.05
C TYR A 173 -0.58 -1.74 -10.62
N ILE A 174 -1.73 -2.32 -10.28
CA ILE A 174 -2.37 -2.21 -8.97
C ILE A 174 -2.63 -3.61 -8.45
N TYR A 175 -2.14 -3.91 -7.25
CA TYR A 175 -2.35 -5.18 -6.57
C TYR A 175 -3.31 -5.02 -5.39
N SER A 176 -3.98 -6.10 -5.02
CA SER A 176 -4.74 -6.20 -3.77
C SER A 176 -4.84 -7.67 -3.34
N PRO A 177 -5.22 -7.95 -2.08
CA PRO A 177 -5.87 -9.22 -1.77
C PRO A 177 -7.06 -9.47 -2.72
N ASN A 178 -7.30 -10.72 -3.10
CA ASN A 178 -8.38 -11.12 -4.01
C ASN A 178 -9.77 -11.16 -3.33
N GLY A 179 -9.78 -10.98 -2.03
CA GLY A 179 -10.98 -10.73 -1.25
C GLY A 179 -10.68 -10.42 0.20
N ASP A 180 -11.68 -10.60 1.04
CA ASP A 180 -11.72 -10.19 2.45
C ASP A 180 -11.90 -11.38 3.41
N ALA A 181 -11.65 -12.61 2.98
CA ALA A 181 -11.73 -13.79 3.84
C ALA A 181 -10.55 -14.74 3.61
N GLU A 182 -10.20 -15.56 4.60
CA GLU A 182 -9.24 -16.66 4.41
C GLU A 182 -9.63 -17.52 3.17
N GLY A 183 -8.66 -17.85 2.33
CA GLY A 183 -8.87 -18.50 1.02
C GLY A 183 -9.01 -17.53 -0.16
N THR A 184 -9.34 -16.26 0.08
CA THR A 184 -9.37 -15.20 -0.97
C THR A 184 -8.44 -14.04 -0.64
N MET A 185 -8.35 -13.64 0.64
CA MET A 185 -7.43 -12.60 1.11
C MET A 185 -5.97 -13.04 1.04
N ASN A 186 -5.68 -14.35 1.15
CA ASN A 186 -4.34 -14.89 0.91
C ASN A 186 -4.05 -15.11 -0.59
N GLN A 187 -4.91 -14.68 -1.50
CA GLN A 187 -4.63 -14.66 -2.93
C GLN A 187 -4.33 -13.24 -3.38
N LEU A 188 -3.36 -13.07 -4.28
CA LEU A 188 -2.99 -11.78 -4.87
C LEU A 188 -3.78 -11.55 -6.16
N ALA A 189 -4.56 -10.48 -6.21
CA ALA A 189 -5.20 -9.98 -7.42
C ALA A 189 -4.35 -8.88 -8.06
N LEU A 190 -4.51 -8.70 -9.38
CA LEU A 190 -3.81 -7.69 -10.17
C LEU A 190 -4.75 -7.08 -11.21
N CYS A 191 -4.73 -5.76 -11.32
CA CYS A 191 -5.25 -5.05 -12.48
C CYS A 191 -4.20 -4.09 -13.02
N ARG A 192 -4.40 -3.64 -14.26
CA ARG A 192 -3.60 -2.61 -14.89
C ARG A 192 -4.47 -1.57 -15.58
N VAL A 193 -3.91 -0.40 -15.82
CA VAL A 193 -4.55 0.67 -16.59
C VAL A 193 -3.50 1.42 -17.40
N PRO A 194 -3.78 1.85 -18.65
CA PRO A 194 -2.89 2.74 -19.36
C PRO A 194 -2.57 3.98 -18.52
N LYS A 195 -1.31 4.39 -18.47
CA LYS A 195 -0.85 5.43 -17.54
C LYS A 195 -1.55 6.78 -17.72
N ASP A 196 -2.00 7.09 -18.95
CA ASP A 196 -2.75 8.28 -19.31
C ASP A 196 -4.26 8.20 -18.98
N LYS A 197 -4.72 7.06 -18.45
CA LYS A 197 -6.13 6.77 -18.15
C LYS A 197 -6.37 6.34 -16.71
N LEU A 198 -5.44 6.64 -15.80
CA LEU A 198 -5.55 6.23 -14.39
C LEU A 198 -6.86 6.70 -13.72
N THR A 199 -7.41 7.84 -14.12
CA THR A 199 -8.71 8.36 -13.63
C THR A 199 -9.94 7.77 -14.32
N GLN A 200 -9.77 6.92 -15.33
CA GLN A 200 -10.86 6.35 -16.12
C GLN A 200 -11.08 4.88 -15.75
N ARG A 201 -11.99 4.60 -14.80
CA ARG A 201 -12.22 3.25 -14.28
C ARG A 201 -12.58 2.21 -15.36
N SER A 202 -13.22 2.62 -16.45
CA SER A 202 -13.55 1.75 -17.59
C SER A 202 -12.35 1.29 -18.41
N ALA A 203 -11.18 1.92 -18.25
CA ALA A 203 -9.94 1.56 -18.93
C ALA A 203 -9.10 0.50 -18.19
N TYR A 204 -9.56 0.07 -17.00
CA TYR A 204 -8.84 -0.91 -16.19
C TYR A 204 -9.09 -2.32 -16.72
N GLU A 205 -8.03 -3.12 -16.76
CA GLU A 205 -8.07 -4.52 -17.16
C GLU A 205 -7.54 -5.40 -16.01
N PHE A 206 -8.20 -6.53 -15.76
CA PHE A 206 -7.93 -7.47 -14.69
C PHE A 206 -7.16 -8.67 -15.23
N PHE A 207 -6.15 -9.11 -14.49
CA PHE A 207 -5.38 -10.30 -14.83
C PHE A 207 -6.28 -11.54 -14.79
N VAL A 208 -6.28 -12.35 -15.86
CA VAL A 208 -7.07 -13.60 -15.93
C VAL A 208 -6.22 -14.85 -16.10
N GLY A 209 -4.89 -14.70 -16.11
CA GLY A 209 -3.95 -15.83 -16.18
C GLY A 209 -2.73 -15.56 -17.07
N LEU A 210 -1.72 -16.40 -16.92
CA LEU A 210 -0.50 -16.36 -17.73
C LEU A 210 -0.75 -16.88 -19.15
N GLU A 211 -0.02 -16.32 -20.12
CA GLU A 211 0.09 -16.82 -21.49
C GLU A 211 1.49 -17.34 -21.79
N LYS A 212 1.61 -18.18 -22.81
CA LYS A 212 2.90 -18.68 -23.28
C LYS A 212 3.35 -17.92 -24.54
N PRO A 213 4.62 -17.48 -24.63
CA PRO A 213 5.65 -17.49 -23.58
C PRO A 213 5.69 -16.18 -22.78
N GLY A 214 5.33 -16.21 -21.49
CA GLY A 214 5.61 -15.13 -20.51
C GLY A 214 4.62 -13.95 -20.51
N GLY A 215 3.60 -13.97 -21.36
CA GLY A 215 2.54 -12.95 -21.39
C GLY A 215 1.49 -13.14 -20.29
N ALA A 216 0.50 -12.25 -20.29
CA ALA A 216 -0.68 -12.34 -19.44
C ALA A 216 -1.93 -11.99 -20.23
N ARG A 217 -3.03 -12.68 -19.92
CA ARG A 217 -4.36 -12.34 -20.41
C ARG A 217 -4.99 -11.32 -19.48
N TRP A 218 -5.74 -10.42 -20.10
CA TRP A 218 -6.43 -9.34 -19.42
C TRP A 218 -7.89 -9.30 -19.86
N SER A 219 -8.80 -9.01 -18.93
CA SER A 219 -10.22 -8.79 -19.19
C SER A 219 -10.66 -7.46 -18.61
N THR A 220 -11.57 -6.76 -19.27
CA THR A 220 -12.21 -5.56 -18.70
C THR A 220 -13.28 -5.94 -17.66
N ASN A 221 -13.65 -7.21 -17.56
CA ASN A 221 -14.60 -7.72 -16.58
C ASN A 221 -13.86 -8.24 -15.33
N ILE A 222 -14.17 -7.65 -14.17
CA ILE A 222 -13.53 -7.99 -12.89
C ILE A 222 -13.88 -9.41 -12.39
N GLU A 223 -15.00 -9.98 -12.84
CA GLU A 223 -15.40 -11.35 -12.48
C GLU A 223 -14.50 -12.41 -13.13
N ASP A 224 -13.82 -12.07 -14.22
CA ASP A 224 -12.92 -12.99 -14.91
C ASP A 224 -11.55 -13.10 -14.24
N ARG A 225 -11.29 -12.25 -13.23
CA ARG A 225 -9.97 -12.14 -12.62
C ARG A 225 -9.53 -13.47 -12.02
N ALA A 226 -8.24 -13.75 -12.16
CA ALA A 226 -7.58 -14.90 -11.55
C ALA A 226 -6.51 -14.43 -10.56
N PRO A 227 -6.16 -15.24 -9.55
CA PRO A 227 -5.04 -14.90 -8.68
C PRO A 227 -3.72 -14.95 -9.46
N VAL A 228 -2.85 -13.95 -9.27
CA VAL A 228 -1.46 -13.95 -9.78
C VAL A 228 -0.52 -14.74 -8.88
N HIS A 229 -0.87 -14.90 -7.60
CA HIS A 229 -0.13 -15.67 -6.62
C HIS A 229 -1.04 -16.06 -5.44
N GLU A 230 -0.67 -17.10 -4.69
CA GLU A 230 -1.33 -17.51 -3.45
C GLU A 230 -0.29 -17.59 -2.33
N PHE A 231 -0.56 -16.88 -1.24
CA PHE A 231 0.24 -16.82 -0.03
C PHE A 231 -0.18 -17.89 0.98
N PRO A 232 0.66 -18.21 1.99
CA PRO A 232 0.30 -19.15 3.04
C PRO A 232 -1.04 -18.85 3.72
N ALA A 233 -1.83 -19.88 3.98
CA ALA A 233 -3.08 -19.78 4.72
C ALA A 233 -2.83 -19.62 6.24
N GLY A 234 -3.86 -19.18 6.97
CA GLY A 234 -3.85 -19.12 8.44
C GLY A 234 -3.25 -17.84 9.02
N TRP A 235 -3.20 -16.79 8.21
CA TRP A 235 -2.65 -15.48 8.55
C TRP A 235 -3.66 -14.35 8.33
N VAL A 236 -4.96 -14.66 8.32
CA VAL A 236 -6.04 -13.69 8.14
C VAL A 236 -6.86 -13.59 9.43
N ASN A 237 -6.99 -12.38 9.98
CA ASN A 237 -7.83 -12.14 11.16
C ASN A 237 -9.32 -12.14 10.83
N LYS A 238 -10.12 -12.33 11.88
CA LYS A 238 -11.60 -12.24 11.86
C LYS A 238 -12.11 -11.11 12.76
N TYR A 239 -11.21 -10.37 13.40
CA TYR A 239 -11.55 -9.30 14.33
C TYR A 239 -11.78 -7.98 13.62
N LEU A 240 -12.95 -7.36 13.83
CA LEU A 240 -13.43 -6.11 13.21
C LEU A 240 -13.57 -6.20 11.68
N ASN A 241 -12.46 -6.21 10.97
CA ASN A 241 -12.38 -6.41 9.53
C ASN A 241 -11.13 -7.25 9.20
N PRO A 242 -11.21 -8.19 8.25
CA PRO A 242 -10.05 -8.92 7.78
C PRO A 242 -9.00 -7.98 7.16
N TYR A 243 -7.73 -8.19 7.52
CA TYR A 243 -6.60 -7.41 7.05
C TYR A 243 -5.31 -8.21 7.12
N ALA A 244 -4.82 -8.63 5.95
CA ALA A 244 -3.55 -9.33 5.77
C ALA A 244 -3.18 -9.30 4.27
N TRP A 245 -1.96 -9.72 3.94
CA TRP A 245 -1.50 -9.97 2.57
C TRP A 245 -1.63 -8.79 1.61
N HIS A 246 -1.65 -7.57 2.15
CA HIS A 246 -1.67 -6.33 1.38
C HIS A 246 -0.22 -5.87 1.14
N PRO A 247 0.27 -5.97 -0.12
CA PRO A 247 1.71 -5.98 -0.35
C PRO A 247 2.32 -4.59 -0.55
N SER A 248 3.65 -4.56 -0.57
CA SER A 248 4.45 -3.49 -1.16
C SER A 248 5.23 -4.05 -2.32
N VAL A 249 5.16 -3.42 -3.50
CA VAL A 249 5.79 -3.92 -4.72
C VAL A 249 6.56 -2.81 -5.42
N VAL A 250 7.81 -3.08 -5.77
CA VAL A 250 8.69 -2.14 -6.48
C VAL A 250 9.38 -2.82 -7.65
N TYR A 251 9.77 -2.05 -8.67
CA TYR A 251 10.78 -2.47 -9.63
C TYR A 251 12.18 -2.26 -9.02
N PHE A 252 12.87 -3.36 -8.77
CA PHE A 252 14.24 -3.40 -8.26
C PHE A 252 15.23 -3.29 -9.43
N ALA A 253 15.46 -2.05 -9.87
CA ALA A 253 16.24 -1.73 -11.07
C ALA A 253 17.63 -2.37 -11.13
N PRO A 254 18.44 -2.45 -10.04
CA PRO A 254 19.77 -3.05 -10.10
C PRO A 254 19.79 -4.52 -10.53
N ALA A 255 18.70 -5.28 -10.29
CA ALA A 255 18.57 -6.68 -10.70
C ALA A 255 17.61 -6.88 -11.88
N GLY A 256 17.02 -5.81 -12.42
CA GLY A 256 16.07 -5.86 -13.52
C GLY A 256 14.80 -6.67 -13.22
N GLN A 257 14.33 -6.67 -11.97
CA GLN A 257 13.26 -7.54 -11.48
C GLN A 257 12.25 -6.78 -10.63
N TYR A 258 11.05 -7.33 -10.48
CA TYR A 258 10.08 -6.87 -9.50
C TYR A 258 10.35 -7.53 -8.16
N LEU A 259 10.30 -6.75 -7.09
CA LEU A 259 10.47 -7.19 -5.70
C LEU A 259 9.18 -6.85 -4.93
N MET A 260 8.64 -7.84 -4.23
CA MET A 260 7.48 -7.69 -3.36
C MET A 260 7.86 -8.03 -1.92
N ALA A 261 7.52 -7.15 -1.00
CA ALA A 261 7.41 -7.46 0.42
C ALA A 261 5.93 -7.68 0.74
N ASN A 262 5.61 -8.72 1.51
CA ASN A 262 4.24 -8.94 1.98
C ASN A 262 4.23 -9.54 3.37
N TRP A 263 3.08 -9.46 4.02
CA TRP A 263 2.92 -9.86 5.41
C TRP A 263 1.60 -10.57 5.66
N GLY A 264 1.58 -11.44 6.66
CA GLY A 264 0.41 -12.13 7.15
C GLY A 264 0.14 -11.76 8.60
N MET A 265 -1.12 -11.55 8.98
CA MET A 265 -1.49 -11.14 10.34
C MET A 265 -1.30 -12.28 11.33
N GLY A 266 -0.55 -12.04 12.40
CA GLY A 266 -0.39 -13.00 13.48
C GLY A 266 -1.65 -13.16 14.33
N THR A 267 -2.37 -14.27 14.18
CA THR A 267 -3.64 -14.53 14.89
C THR A 267 -3.62 -15.80 15.73
N ASP A 268 -4.60 -15.91 16.64
CA ASP A 268 -4.90 -17.14 17.37
C ASP A 268 -6.12 -17.86 16.77
N ALA A 269 -6.53 -18.97 17.37
CA ALA A 269 -7.69 -19.75 16.92
C ALA A 269 -9.02 -18.97 16.96
N THR A 270 -9.11 -17.89 17.73
CA THR A 270 -10.30 -17.03 17.78
C THR A 270 -10.36 -16.04 16.61
N GLY A 271 -9.26 -15.89 15.87
CA GLY A 271 -9.14 -14.90 14.78
C GLY A 271 -8.89 -13.48 15.28
N LYS A 272 -8.50 -13.31 16.55
CA LYS A 272 -8.09 -12.01 17.09
C LYS A 272 -6.79 -11.56 16.40
N TRP A 273 -6.75 -10.29 15.99
CA TRP A 273 -5.56 -9.70 15.36
C TRP A 273 -4.38 -9.56 16.34
N PHE A 274 -3.16 -9.58 15.82
CA PHE A 274 -1.92 -9.30 16.58
C PHE A 274 -1.74 -10.08 17.89
N THR A 275 -2.15 -11.35 17.95
CA THR A 275 -1.94 -12.18 19.15
C THR A 275 -0.55 -12.80 19.20
N LYS A 276 0.09 -12.96 18.04
CA LYS A 276 1.48 -13.41 17.85
C LYS A 276 2.19 -12.52 16.82
N PRO A 277 3.52 -12.61 16.67
CA PRO A 277 4.23 -11.93 15.59
C PRO A 277 3.64 -12.26 14.21
N SER A 278 3.73 -11.31 13.29
CA SER A 278 3.24 -11.45 11.92
C SER A 278 4.18 -12.31 11.07
N TYR A 279 3.69 -12.74 9.92
CA TYR A 279 4.54 -13.29 8.85
C TYR A 279 5.17 -12.14 8.05
N LEU A 280 6.42 -12.28 7.62
CA LEU A 280 7.06 -11.44 6.61
C LEU A 280 7.61 -12.33 5.50
N GLY A 281 7.42 -11.94 4.24
CA GLY A 281 8.07 -12.60 3.11
C GLY A 281 8.51 -11.64 2.03
N PHE A 282 9.44 -12.12 1.21
CA PHE A 282 9.88 -11.45 -0.01
C PHE A 282 9.75 -12.35 -1.23
N TRP A 283 9.29 -11.79 -2.33
CA TRP A 283 9.13 -12.49 -3.61
C TRP A 283 9.72 -11.68 -4.75
N THR A 284 10.24 -12.37 -5.77
CA THR A 284 10.71 -11.74 -7.01
C THR A 284 9.98 -12.27 -8.24
N ALA A 285 9.91 -11.45 -9.28
CA ALA A 285 9.38 -11.83 -10.59
C ALA A 285 10.06 -11.03 -11.72
N LEU A 286 10.10 -11.61 -12.92
CA LEU A 286 10.59 -10.92 -14.13
C LEU A 286 9.54 -10.00 -14.76
N GLN A 287 8.26 -10.25 -14.48
CA GLN A 287 7.12 -9.49 -15.00
C GLN A 287 6.24 -9.06 -13.81
N PRO A 288 5.48 -7.95 -13.92
CA PRO A 288 4.65 -7.49 -12.82
C PRO A 288 3.50 -8.47 -12.53
N TRP A 289 3.12 -9.32 -13.49
CA TRP A 289 2.14 -10.39 -13.30
C TRP A 289 2.74 -11.74 -12.89
N GLY A 290 4.03 -11.78 -12.52
CA GLY A 290 4.69 -13.02 -12.12
C GLY A 290 5.22 -13.88 -13.30
N PRO A 291 5.49 -15.17 -13.08
CA PRO A 291 5.27 -15.90 -11.83
C PRO A 291 6.15 -15.38 -10.69
N TRP A 292 5.57 -15.26 -9.50
CA TRP A 292 6.26 -14.83 -8.28
C TRP A 292 6.99 -16.00 -7.62
N THR A 293 8.26 -15.79 -7.28
CA THR A 293 9.10 -16.75 -6.56
C THR A 293 9.43 -16.23 -5.18
N GLN A 294 9.14 -16.99 -4.13
CA GLN A 294 9.53 -16.61 -2.77
C GLN A 294 11.04 -16.77 -2.58
N VAL A 295 11.69 -15.71 -2.10
CA VAL A 295 13.13 -15.68 -1.84
C VAL A 295 13.47 -15.59 -0.35
N HIS A 296 12.51 -15.19 0.49
CA HIS A 296 12.66 -15.15 1.94
C HIS A 296 11.31 -15.30 2.64
N ALA A 297 11.34 -15.90 3.84
CA ALA A 297 10.19 -16.06 4.72
C ALA A 297 10.63 -15.98 6.19
N GLU A 298 9.87 -15.24 6.98
CA GLU A 298 9.95 -15.20 8.43
C GLU A 298 8.52 -15.40 8.99
N GLU A 299 8.24 -16.57 9.54
CA GLU A 299 6.93 -16.88 10.14
C GLU A 299 6.71 -16.22 11.50
N SER A 300 7.71 -15.52 12.02
CA SER A 300 7.63 -14.80 13.29
C SER A 300 8.44 -13.51 13.20
N TRP A 301 7.94 -12.56 12.41
CA TRP A 301 8.59 -11.29 12.16
C TRP A 301 8.75 -10.48 13.44
N THR A 302 10.00 -10.44 13.93
CA THR A 302 10.36 -9.82 15.21
C THR A 302 11.53 -8.85 15.02
N PRO A 303 11.29 -7.64 14.48
CA PRO A 303 12.33 -6.62 14.34
C PRO A 303 13.10 -6.41 15.66
N ALA A 304 14.43 -6.26 15.59
CA ALA A 304 15.31 -6.15 16.76
C ALA A 304 15.31 -7.38 17.69
N GLY A 305 14.78 -8.52 17.24
CA GLY A 305 14.55 -9.70 18.08
C GLY A 305 13.46 -9.50 19.14
N GLU A 306 12.64 -8.45 19.03
CA GLU A 306 11.59 -8.13 20.00
C GLU A 306 10.40 -9.08 19.82
N GLN A 307 10.31 -10.13 20.64
CA GLN A 307 9.23 -11.13 20.58
C GLN A 307 7.82 -10.55 20.82
N ALA A 308 7.75 -9.38 21.47
CA ALA A 308 6.51 -8.66 21.70
C ALA A 308 6.07 -7.81 20.48
N ALA A 309 6.92 -7.67 19.46
CA ALA A 309 6.60 -6.91 18.26
C ALA A 309 5.39 -7.49 17.54
N ARG A 310 4.59 -6.59 16.97
CA ARG A 310 3.45 -6.87 16.10
C ARG A 310 3.65 -6.05 14.84
N ALA A 311 4.81 -6.25 14.21
CA ALA A 311 5.20 -5.57 13.00
C ALA A 311 4.26 -5.95 11.85
N TYR A 312 3.86 -4.98 11.04
CA TYR A 312 2.97 -5.19 9.90
C TYR A 312 3.18 -4.12 8.84
N GLN A 313 2.58 -4.37 7.67
CA GLN A 313 2.58 -3.45 6.54
C GLN A 313 3.99 -3.00 6.13
N PRO A 314 4.89 -3.95 5.82
CA PRO A 314 6.20 -3.63 5.32
C PRO A 314 6.07 -2.90 3.98
N GLN A 315 6.71 -1.75 3.86
CA GLN A 315 6.78 -0.94 2.65
C GLN A 315 8.23 -0.83 2.20
N ILE A 316 8.53 -1.24 0.97
CA ILE A 316 9.84 -1.00 0.38
C ILE A 316 9.87 0.46 -0.06
N ALA A 317 10.77 1.26 0.52
CA ALA A 317 10.88 2.68 0.20
C ALA A 317 11.47 2.85 -1.22
N PRO A 318 10.70 3.34 -2.22
CA PRO A 318 11.10 3.27 -3.62
C PRO A 318 12.31 4.15 -3.98
N LYS A 319 12.60 5.20 -3.20
CA LYS A 319 13.80 6.02 -3.35
C LYS A 319 15.04 5.38 -2.70
N TRP A 320 14.86 4.59 -1.64
CA TRP A 320 15.94 4.10 -0.79
C TRP A 320 16.38 2.68 -1.16
N ILE A 321 16.58 2.46 -2.47
CA ILE A 321 17.21 1.26 -3.02
C ILE A 321 18.65 1.62 -3.36
N ALA A 322 19.62 0.86 -2.87
CA ALA A 322 21.02 1.10 -3.17
C ALA A 322 21.30 0.93 -4.67
N ALA A 323 22.08 1.84 -5.25
CA ALA A 323 22.35 1.86 -6.69
C ALA A 323 23.08 0.60 -7.19
N ASP A 324 23.87 -0.04 -6.32
CA ASP A 324 24.56 -1.31 -6.60
C ASP A 324 23.67 -2.54 -6.34
N GLY A 325 22.44 -2.34 -5.85
CA GLY A 325 21.50 -3.40 -5.50
C GLY A 325 21.86 -4.18 -4.24
N SER A 326 22.88 -3.77 -3.49
CA SER A 326 23.31 -4.46 -2.27
C SER A 326 22.28 -4.40 -1.13
N SER A 327 21.41 -3.39 -1.13
CA SER A 327 20.44 -3.20 -0.06
C SER A 327 19.26 -2.33 -0.48
N PHE A 328 18.22 -2.34 0.35
CA PHE A 328 17.12 -1.37 0.30
C PHE A 328 16.60 -1.12 1.72
N TRP A 329 15.78 -0.08 1.90
CA TRP A 329 15.13 0.20 3.17
C TRP A 329 13.69 -0.31 3.19
N LEU A 330 13.35 -1.07 4.23
CA LEU A 330 12.00 -1.50 4.57
C LEU A 330 11.45 -0.60 5.66
N VAL A 331 10.24 -0.08 5.47
CA VAL A 331 9.49 0.73 6.42
C VAL A 331 8.34 -0.09 6.99
N TRP A 332 8.03 0.03 8.28
CA TRP A 332 6.89 -0.68 8.89
C TRP A 332 6.34 0.03 10.13
N THR A 333 5.19 -0.46 10.59
CA THR A 333 4.61 -0.09 11.88
C THR A 333 4.62 -1.29 12.82
N ASP A 334 4.74 -1.04 14.12
CA ASP A 334 4.58 -2.04 15.17
C ASP A 334 3.34 -1.73 16.03
N PHE A 335 2.34 -2.62 15.99
CA PHE A 335 1.13 -2.54 16.82
C PHE A 335 1.31 -3.27 18.18
N GLY A 336 2.55 -3.46 18.62
CA GLY A 336 2.89 -4.15 19.86
C GLY A 336 2.34 -3.45 21.10
N GLN A 337 2.64 -4.03 22.27
CA GLN A 337 2.21 -3.41 23.54
C GLN A 337 2.80 -2.02 23.76
N ASP A 338 3.96 -1.75 23.16
CA ASP A 338 4.62 -0.47 23.20
C ASP A 338 4.20 0.41 22.03
N MET A 339 3.17 1.23 22.25
CA MET A 339 2.64 2.17 21.26
C MET A 339 3.64 3.25 20.83
N ARG A 340 4.85 3.32 21.42
CA ARG A 340 5.93 4.18 20.90
C ARG A 340 6.42 3.76 19.53
N TYR A 341 6.22 2.49 19.14
CA TYR A 341 6.61 1.96 17.84
C TYR A 341 5.45 1.85 16.84
N TYR A 342 4.26 2.31 17.23
CA TYR A 342 3.16 2.63 16.31
C TYR A 342 3.50 3.92 15.55
N ALA A 343 4.56 3.84 14.74
CA ALA A 343 5.34 4.96 14.25
C ALA A 343 6.04 4.59 12.94
N PHE A 344 6.76 5.55 12.35
CA PHE A 344 7.58 5.31 11.17
C PHE A 344 8.89 4.63 11.58
N ASN A 345 8.96 3.31 11.42
CA ASN A 345 10.17 2.53 11.66
C ASN A 345 10.80 2.12 10.33
N ALA A 346 12.13 2.09 10.25
CA ALA A 346 12.84 1.69 9.04
C ALA A 346 14.04 0.78 9.36
N GLN A 347 14.42 -0.09 8.42
CA GLN A 347 15.51 -1.05 8.57
C GLN A 347 16.15 -1.26 7.21
N ARG A 348 17.48 -1.32 7.20
CA ARG A 348 18.21 -1.69 6.00
C ARG A 348 18.17 -3.21 5.82
N VAL A 349 17.67 -3.65 4.68
CA VAL A 349 17.66 -5.05 4.26
C VAL A 349 18.83 -5.26 3.29
N GLU A 350 19.72 -6.18 3.63
CA GLU A 350 20.85 -6.58 2.77
C GLU A 350 20.40 -7.64 1.78
N VAL A 351 20.76 -7.47 0.51
CA VAL A 351 20.49 -8.40 -0.59
C VAL A 351 21.73 -9.24 -0.84
N ARG A 352 21.57 -10.57 -0.87
CA ARG A 352 22.64 -11.51 -1.20
C ARG A 352 22.34 -12.15 -2.55
N TYR A 353 23.28 -12.00 -3.48
CA TYR A 353 23.22 -12.55 -4.83
C TYR A 353 23.73 -13.99 -4.91
#